data_AF-A0A963VHQ0-F1
#
_entry.id   AF-A0A963VHQ0-F1
#
_cell.length_a   1.000
_cell.length_b   1.000
_cell.length_c   1.000
_cell.angle_alpha   90.00
_cell.angle_beta   90.00
_cell.angle_gamma   90.00
#
_symmetry.space_group_name_H-M   'P 1'
#
loop_
_entity.id
_entity.type
_entity.pdbx_description
1 polymer ?
#
loop_
_entity_poly.entity_id
_entity_poly.type
_entity_poly.pdbx_seq_one_letter_code
_entity_poly.pdbx_strand_id
1 'polypeptide(L)'
;MRQTTTEKTTHPALIFWIVAGWVGFVLLPWYGVEDFWFMEWLTDGWPLDTDYAPALFLLLQGEKPWLWPVLPALAAPLLVMRRPKTDPLYAQILLAAGGFGFAWLIAQGLGIGIRGWNAGWLEALFGPLGDRQYGMGYGALIVASAFLFLFTQGIAARGAINGDVFVTGAIGGVIAVVTIFVFFPIAKMLLAAFVTEEGGHSVVVFLSKFFDDRIWGLGCLSGARCGVAWNSLFLAVLVGVLSTALGLVFALVLTRSGFRFKRSLRAITVLPIITPPFVIGLAIILLFGLSGTVTTWVADL
;
A
#
# COMPACT_ATOMS: atom_id res chain seq x y z
N MET A 1 22.98 -46.09 -21.70
CA MET A 1 21.61 -45.65 -21.36
C MET A 1 21.71 -44.45 -20.42
N ARG A 2 21.44 -43.24 -20.92
CA ARG A 2 21.31 -42.04 -20.08
C ARG A 2 20.07 -42.23 -19.22
N GLN A 3 20.22 -42.22 -17.90
CA GLN A 3 19.09 -42.16 -16.99
C GLN A 3 18.41 -40.80 -17.21
N THR A 4 17.30 -40.80 -17.96
CA THR A 4 16.32 -39.73 -17.92
C THR A 4 15.67 -39.79 -16.54
N THR A 5 16.28 -39.10 -15.58
CA THR A 5 15.61 -38.75 -14.33
C THR A 5 14.37 -37.95 -14.72
N THR A 6 13.21 -38.59 -14.59
CA THR A 6 11.90 -37.94 -14.72
C THR A 6 11.83 -36.92 -13.57
N GLU A 7 12.32 -35.71 -13.82
CA GLU A 7 12.26 -34.60 -12.87
C GLU A 7 10.80 -34.41 -12.49
N LYS A 8 10.49 -34.50 -11.19
CA LYS A 8 9.14 -34.22 -10.68
C LYS A 8 8.79 -32.77 -11.05
N THR A 9 7.94 -32.62 -12.07
CA THR A 9 7.44 -31.32 -12.56
C THR A 9 6.43 -30.66 -11.61
N THR A 10 6.20 -31.23 -10.43
CA THR A 10 5.22 -30.70 -9.47
C THR A 10 5.79 -29.52 -8.71
N HIS A 11 5.23 -28.34 -8.96
CA HIS A 11 5.55 -27.10 -8.27
C HIS A 11 4.52 -26.82 -7.16
N PRO A 12 4.80 -27.19 -5.89
CA PRO A 12 3.79 -27.10 -4.81
C PRO A 12 3.31 -25.67 -4.58
N ALA A 13 4.22 -24.68 -4.66
CA ALA A 13 3.87 -23.28 -4.53
C ALA A 13 2.97 -22.78 -5.68
N LEU A 14 3.21 -23.23 -6.92
CA LEU A 14 2.36 -22.87 -8.05
C LEU A 14 0.95 -23.42 -7.87
N ILE A 15 0.86 -24.71 -7.53
CA ILE A 15 -0.42 -25.41 -7.32
C ILE A 15 -1.21 -24.72 -6.21
N PHE A 16 -0.55 -24.37 -5.10
CA PHE A 16 -1.19 -23.65 -4.01
C PHE A 16 -1.85 -22.35 -4.47
N TRP A 17 -1.14 -21.50 -5.21
CA TRP A 17 -1.69 -20.22 -5.66
C TRP A 17 -2.76 -20.35 -6.75
N ILE A 18 -2.64 -21.36 -7.63
CA ILE A 18 -3.71 -21.69 -8.58
C ILE A 18 -4.98 -22.10 -7.81
N VAL A 19 -4.86 -23.03 -6.85
CA VAL A 19 -5.99 -23.50 -6.05
C VAL A 19 -6.57 -22.35 -5.23
N ALA A 20 -5.74 -21.53 -4.58
CA ALA A 20 -6.19 -20.37 -3.82
C ALA A 20 -6.99 -19.40 -4.71
N GLY A 21 -6.50 -19.09 -5.92
CA GLY A 21 -7.21 -18.25 -6.87
C GLY A 21 -8.58 -18.81 -7.25
N TRP A 22 -8.67 -20.11 -7.59
CA TRP A 22 -9.95 -20.75 -7.89
C TRP A 22 -10.89 -20.81 -6.68
N VAL A 23 -10.38 -21.09 -5.48
CA VAL A 23 -11.17 -21.07 -4.24
C VAL A 23 -11.75 -19.68 -3.98
N GLY A 24 -10.93 -18.63 -4.10
CA GLY A 24 -11.40 -17.25 -3.94
C GLY A 24 -12.44 -16.83 -4.98
N PHE A 25 -12.32 -17.33 -6.21
CA PHE A 25 -13.23 -17.02 -7.31
C PHE A 25 -14.56 -17.78 -7.25
N VAL A 26 -14.54 -19.02 -6.74
CA VAL A 26 -15.69 -19.95 -6.79
C VAL A 26 -16.43 -20.08 -5.47
N LEU A 27 -15.74 -19.98 -4.33
CA LEU A 27 -16.33 -20.31 -3.03
C LEU A 27 -16.60 -19.09 -2.16
N LEU A 28 -15.75 -18.07 -2.24
CA LEU A 28 -15.83 -16.93 -1.33
C LEU A 28 -16.61 -15.75 -1.94
N PRO A 29 -17.36 -15.00 -1.11
CA PRO A 29 -18.02 -13.77 -1.54
C PRO A 29 -17.03 -12.81 -2.22
N TRP A 30 -17.39 -12.36 -3.42
CA TRP A 30 -16.52 -11.46 -4.18
C TRP A 30 -16.51 -10.05 -3.62
N TYR A 31 -17.66 -9.59 -3.11
CA TYR A 31 -17.84 -8.28 -2.48
C TYR A 31 -17.82 -8.37 -0.96
N GLY A 32 -17.59 -7.23 -0.31
CA GLY A 32 -17.42 -7.12 1.14
C GLY A 32 -18.71 -7.41 1.88
N VAL A 33 -18.62 -8.30 2.87
CA VAL A 33 -19.69 -8.68 3.79
C VAL A 33 -19.31 -8.16 5.18
N GLU A 34 -20.21 -7.41 5.83
CA GLU A 34 -19.94 -6.75 7.12
C GLU A 34 -19.53 -7.76 8.21
N ASP A 35 -20.28 -8.86 8.32
CA ASP A 35 -20.08 -9.91 9.34
C ASP A 35 -19.57 -11.23 8.75
N PHE A 36 -18.57 -11.15 7.85
CA PHE A 36 -18.02 -12.34 7.16
C PHE A 36 -17.59 -13.48 8.11
N TRP A 37 -17.04 -13.15 9.29
CA TRP A 37 -16.54 -14.11 10.26
C TRP A 37 -17.61 -14.79 11.10
N PHE A 38 -18.88 -14.35 11.01
CA PHE A 38 -20.01 -15.02 11.66
C PHE A 38 -20.61 -16.13 10.78
N MET A 39 -20.12 -16.28 9.55
CA MET A 39 -20.52 -17.32 8.59
C MET A 39 -22.02 -17.32 8.23
N GLU A 40 -22.77 -16.27 8.58
CA GLU A 40 -24.19 -16.14 8.24
C GLU A 40 -24.42 -16.13 6.72
N TRP A 41 -23.46 -15.58 5.97
CA TRP A 41 -23.45 -15.60 4.51
C TRP A 41 -23.52 -17.01 3.92
N LEU A 42 -23.08 -18.07 4.63
CA LEU A 42 -23.22 -19.46 4.16
C LEU A 42 -24.67 -19.97 4.22
N THR A 43 -25.46 -19.45 5.16
CA THR A 43 -26.84 -19.88 5.38
C THR A 43 -27.85 -18.93 4.74
N ASP A 44 -27.46 -17.68 4.50
CA ASP A 44 -28.34 -16.61 4.00
C ASP A 44 -28.24 -16.47 2.47
N GLY A 45 -28.43 -17.58 1.74
CA GLY A 45 -28.57 -17.56 0.28
C GLY A 45 -27.32 -17.84 -0.56
N TRP A 46 -26.19 -18.23 0.04
CA TRP A 46 -25.02 -18.70 -0.72
C TRP A 46 -25.33 -19.97 -1.54
N PRO A 47 -24.85 -20.10 -2.78
CA PRO A 47 -23.99 -19.17 -3.54
C PRO A 47 -24.76 -18.27 -4.54
N LEU A 48 -26.10 -18.27 -4.49
CA LEU A 48 -26.93 -17.66 -5.54
C LEU A 48 -27.33 -16.21 -5.22
N ASP A 49 -27.35 -15.81 -3.95
CA ASP A 49 -27.65 -14.44 -3.57
C ASP A 49 -26.55 -13.48 -4.01
N THR A 50 -26.91 -12.38 -4.68
CA THR A 50 -26.01 -11.40 -5.27
C THR A 50 -25.11 -10.68 -4.26
N ASP A 51 -25.54 -10.60 -3.00
CA ASP A 51 -24.78 -9.94 -1.94
C ASP A 51 -23.67 -10.85 -1.37
N TYR A 52 -23.87 -12.17 -1.42
CA TYR A 52 -22.94 -13.18 -0.91
C TYR A 52 -22.28 -14.01 -2.00
N ALA A 53 -22.66 -13.81 -3.27
CA ALA A 53 -22.24 -14.64 -4.38
C ALA A 53 -20.73 -14.54 -4.64
N PRO A 54 -20.07 -15.68 -4.89
CA PRO A 54 -18.75 -15.72 -5.47
C PRO A 54 -18.74 -15.19 -6.91
N ALA A 55 -17.58 -14.77 -7.41
CA ALA A 55 -17.45 -14.17 -8.74
C ALA A 55 -17.93 -15.09 -9.87
N LEU A 56 -17.71 -16.41 -9.75
CA LEU A 56 -18.22 -17.34 -10.76
C LEU A 56 -19.75 -17.32 -10.84
N PHE A 57 -20.44 -17.27 -9.70
CA PHE A 57 -21.90 -17.29 -9.66
C PHE A 57 -22.50 -15.97 -10.15
N LEU A 58 -21.89 -14.84 -9.80
CA LEU A 58 -22.25 -13.53 -10.37
C LEU A 58 -22.18 -13.55 -11.90
N LEU A 59 -21.07 -14.08 -12.45
CA LEU A 59 -20.92 -14.21 -13.91
C LEU A 59 -21.95 -15.15 -14.54
N LEU A 60 -22.26 -16.27 -13.91
CA LEU A 60 -23.24 -17.24 -14.42
C LEU A 60 -24.67 -16.69 -14.40
N GLN A 61 -24.97 -15.79 -13.47
CA GLN A 61 -26.25 -15.08 -13.40
C GLN A 61 -26.34 -13.90 -14.39
N GLY A 62 -25.25 -13.62 -15.12
CA GLY A 62 -25.16 -12.49 -16.05
C GLY A 62 -24.93 -11.14 -15.34
N GLU A 63 -24.64 -11.18 -14.04
CA GLU A 63 -24.33 -10.00 -13.26
C GLU A 63 -22.86 -9.62 -13.37
N LYS A 64 -22.59 -8.31 -13.28
CA LYS A 64 -21.23 -7.76 -13.12
C LYS A 64 -20.26 -8.27 -14.20
N PRO A 65 -20.55 -7.99 -15.49
CA PRO A 65 -19.82 -8.56 -16.61
C PRO A 65 -18.33 -8.22 -16.62
N TRP A 66 -17.92 -7.15 -15.95
CA TRP A 66 -16.51 -6.77 -15.80
C TRP A 66 -15.65 -7.81 -15.06
N LEU A 67 -16.23 -8.84 -14.43
CA LEU A 67 -15.51 -9.97 -13.84
C LEU A 67 -15.02 -10.97 -14.91
N TRP A 68 -15.51 -10.92 -16.15
CA TRP A 68 -15.17 -11.88 -17.19
C TRP A 68 -13.65 -12.03 -17.43
N PRO A 69 -12.82 -10.96 -17.45
CA PRO A 69 -11.39 -11.09 -17.77
C PRO A 69 -10.60 -11.82 -16.68
N VAL A 70 -11.14 -11.91 -15.47
CA VAL A 70 -10.53 -12.64 -14.35
C VAL A 70 -10.49 -14.14 -14.63
N LEU A 71 -11.53 -14.68 -15.28
CA LEU A 71 -11.66 -16.11 -15.57
C LEU A 71 -10.54 -16.65 -16.49
N PRO A 72 -10.28 -16.10 -17.70
CA PRO A 72 -9.19 -16.57 -18.54
C PRO A 72 -7.82 -16.33 -17.89
N ALA A 73 -7.67 -15.26 -17.09
CA ALA A 73 -6.45 -15.02 -16.33
C ALA A 73 -6.21 -16.11 -15.25
N LEU A 74 -7.25 -16.59 -14.58
CA LEU A 74 -7.16 -17.72 -13.64
C LEU A 74 -6.97 -19.08 -14.32
N ALA A 75 -7.51 -19.24 -15.54
CA ALA A 75 -7.38 -20.47 -16.30
C ALA A 75 -5.99 -20.64 -16.95
N ALA A 76 -5.35 -19.54 -17.39
CA ALA A 76 -4.09 -19.59 -18.11
C ALA A 76 -2.93 -20.32 -17.36
N PRO A 77 -2.71 -20.12 -16.05
CA PRO A 77 -1.72 -20.87 -15.28
C PRO A 77 -1.91 -22.39 -15.27
N LEU A 78 -3.12 -22.91 -15.53
CA LEU A 78 -3.37 -24.35 -15.62
C LEU A 78 -2.60 -25.00 -16.78
N LEU A 79 -2.34 -24.25 -17.85
CA LEU A 79 -1.63 -24.71 -19.04
C LEU A 79 -0.15 -25.04 -18.78
N VAL A 80 0.43 -24.44 -17.73
CA VAL A 80 1.86 -24.58 -17.40
C VAL A 80 2.14 -25.52 -16.22
N MET A 81 1.11 -26.11 -15.61
CA MET A 81 1.27 -27.01 -14.45
C MET A 81 2.18 -28.22 -14.70
N ARG A 82 2.25 -28.68 -15.96
CA ARG A 82 3.07 -29.84 -16.37
C ARG A 82 4.35 -29.43 -17.10
N ARG A 83 4.60 -28.14 -17.27
CA ARG A 83 5.78 -27.61 -17.97
C ARG A 83 6.94 -27.44 -16.97
N PRO A 84 8.19 -27.68 -17.38
CA PRO A 84 9.34 -27.40 -16.53
C PRO A 84 9.56 -25.89 -16.40
N LYS A 85 10.13 -25.45 -15.26
CA LYS A 85 10.49 -24.04 -15.01
C LYS A 85 11.43 -23.43 -16.06
N THR A 86 12.21 -24.26 -16.75
CA THR A 86 13.15 -23.86 -17.79
C THR A 86 12.45 -23.50 -19.11
N ASP A 87 11.18 -23.86 -19.29
CA ASP A 87 10.42 -23.51 -20.49
C ASP A 87 10.10 -22.00 -20.48
N PRO A 88 10.46 -21.22 -21.52
CA PRO A 88 10.12 -19.80 -21.59
C PRO A 88 8.61 -19.54 -21.52
N LEU A 89 7.78 -20.48 -21.98
CA LEU A 89 6.32 -20.38 -21.91
C LEU A 89 5.81 -20.43 -20.47
N TYR A 90 6.49 -21.15 -19.57
CA TYR A 90 6.16 -21.19 -18.14
C TYR A 90 6.19 -19.78 -17.55
N ALA A 91 7.30 -19.06 -17.73
CA ALA A 91 7.46 -17.71 -17.22
C ALA A 91 6.53 -16.72 -17.91
N GLN A 92 6.38 -16.80 -19.24
CA GLN A 92 5.53 -15.87 -20.01
C GLN A 92 4.06 -15.95 -19.61
N ILE A 93 3.51 -17.17 -19.46
CA ILE A 93 2.11 -17.37 -19.08
C ILE A 93 1.87 -16.86 -17.67
N LEU A 94 2.74 -17.16 -16.70
CA LEU A 94 2.58 -16.69 -15.32
C LEU A 94 2.68 -15.16 -15.21
N LEU A 95 3.60 -14.54 -15.94
CA LEU A 95 3.73 -13.08 -15.99
C LEU A 95 2.52 -12.42 -16.64
N ALA A 96 2.05 -12.96 -17.77
CA ALA A 96 0.90 -12.42 -18.48
C ALA A 96 -0.37 -12.60 -17.65
N ALA A 97 -0.65 -13.81 -17.17
CA ALA A 97 -1.85 -14.12 -16.39
C ALA A 97 -1.88 -13.38 -15.05
N GLY A 98 -0.79 -13.46 -14.27
CA GLY A 98 -0.68 -12.79 -12.97
C GLY A 98 -0.66 -11.27 -13.11
N GLY A 99 0.11 -10.74 -14.06
CA GLY A 99 0.20 -9.29 -14.30
C GLY A 99 -1.11 -8.70 -14.80
N PHE A 100 -1.73 -9.32 -15.82
CA PHE A 100 -3.02 -8.88 -16.36
C PHE A 100 -4.12 -9.02 -15.32
N GLY A 101 -4.24 -10.18 -14.65
CA GLY A 101 -5.26 -10.41 -13.63
C GLY A 101 -5.16 -9.41 -12.47
N PHE A 102 -3.96 -9.17 -11.95
CA PHE A 102 -3.75 -8.20 -10.87
C PHE A 102 -4.04 -6.77 -11.33
N ALA A 103 -3.56 -6.37 -12.50
CA ALA A 103 -3.81 -5.04 -13.05
C ALA A 103 -5.30 -4.81 -13.34
N TRP A 104 -6.01 -5.84 -13.82
CA TRP A 104 -7.45 -5.78 -14.07
C TRP A 104 -8.24 -5.56 -12.78
N LEU A 105 -7.90 -6.27 -11.69
CA LEU A 105 -8.55 -6.05 -10.39
C LEU A 105 -8.32 -4.64 -9.84
N ILE A 106 -7.12 -4.09 -10.03
CA ILE A 106 -6.83 -2.70 -9.67
C ILE A 106 -7.68 -1.74 -10.53
N ALA A 107 -7.71 -1.96 -11.84
CA ALA A 107 -8.47 -1.11 -12.77
C ALA A 107 -9.97 -1.16 -12.46
N GLN A 108 -10.52 -2.34 -12.20
CA GLN A 108 -11.91 -2.53 -11.79
C GLN A 108 -12.19 -1.85 -10.43
N GLY A 109 -11.35 -2.10 -9.43
CA GLY A 109 -11.51 -1.55 -8.08
C GLY A 109 -11.41 -0.03 -7.99
N LEU A 110 -10.61 0.58 -8.86
CA LEU A 110 -10.47 2.03 -8.95
C LEU A 110 -11.43 2.67 -9.95
N GLY A 111 -11.85 1.94 -10.97
CA GLY A 111 -12.71 2.41 -12.04
C GLY A 111 -14.19 2.41 -11.67
N ILE A 112 -14.66 1.40 -10.94
CA ILE A 112 -16.07 1.21 -10.59
C ILE A 112 -16.29 1.47 -9.10
N GLY A 113 -17.14 2.45 -8.79
CA GLY A 113 -17.51 2.81 -7.44
C GLY A 113 -18.96 2.48 -7.09
N ILE A 114 -19.39 2.96 -5.91
CA ILE A 114 -20.72 2.72 -5.34
C ILE A 114 -21.82 3.45 -6.12
N ARG A 115 -21.45 4.49 -6.89
CA ARG A 115 -22.37 5.33 -7.68
C ARG A 115 -22.17 5.18 -9.20
N GLY A 116 -21.51 4.12 -9.64
CA GLY A 116 -21.12 3.91 -11.04
C GLY A 116 -19.64 4.24 -11.27
N TRP A 117 -19.29 4.80 -12.44
CA TRP A 117 -17.91 5.08 -12.79
C TRP A 117 -17.28 6.15 -11.89
N ASN A 118 -16.07 5.90 -11.39
CA ASN A 118 -15.31 6.88 -10.61
C ASN A 118 -14.69 7.99 -11.47
N ALA A 119 -14.62 7.81 -12.79
CA ALA A 119 -14.05 8.77 -13.71
C ALA A 119 -15.03 9.08 -14.85
N GLY A 120 -15.33 10.36 -15.07
CA GLY A 120 -16.33 10.78 -16.08
C GLY A 120 -15.99 10.37 -17.51
N TRP A 121 -14.71 10.15 -17.84
CA TRP A 121 -14.31 9.64 -19.16
C TRP A 121 -14.71 8.17 -19.38
N LEU A 122 -14.82 7.37 -18.32
CA LEU A 122 -15.32 5.99 -18.41
C LEU A 122 -16.81 5.99 -18.72
N GLU A 123 -17.57 6.87 -18.07
CA GLU A 123 -18.99 7.07 -18.35
C GLU A 123 -19.24 7.56 -19.78
N ALA A 124 -18.41 8.49 -20.26
CA ALA A 124 -18.50 8.97 -21.64
C ALA A 124 -18.20 7.88 -22.69
N LEU A 125 -17.31 6.94 -22.38
CA LEU A 125 -16.88 5.89 -23.31
C LEU A 125 -17.79 4.65 -23.28
N PHE A 126 -18.25 4.25 -22.09
CA PHE A 126 -18.99 3.00 -21.88
C PHE A 126 -20.47 3.22 -21.52
N GLY A 127 -20.91 4.47 -21.37
CA GLY A 127 -22.24 4.83 -20.88
C GLY A 127 -22.35 4.72 -19.36
N PRO A 128 -23.50 5.15 -18.79
CA PRO A 128 -23.76 5.04 -17.36
C PRO A 128 -23.81 3.57 -16.94
N LEU A 129 -23.08 3.21 -15.88
CA LEU A 129 -23.21 1.90 -15.27
C LEU A 129 -24.58 1.83 -14.57
N GLY A 130 -25.44 0.91 -15.00
CA GLY A 130 -26.72 0.64 -14.34
C GLY A 130 -26.60 -0.14 -13.02
N ASP A 131 -25.38 -0.46 -12.60
CA ASP A 131 -25.08 -1.28 -11.43
C ASP A 131 -23.90 -0.67 -10.63
N ARG A 132 -23.72 -1.11 -9.39
CA ARG A 132 -22.74 -0.56 -8.45
C ARG A 132 -21.77 -1.61 -7.95
N GLN A 133 -20.56 -1.16 -7.68
CA GLN A 133 -19.53 -1.99 -7.08
C GLN A 133 -19.35 -1.60 -5.61
N TYR A 134 -19.68 -2.53 -4.73
CA TYR A 134 -19.32 -2.47 -3.30
C TYR A 134 -17.83 -2.77 -3.10
N GLY A 135 -17.34 -2.58 -1.88
CA GLY A 135 -15.96 -2.92 -1.53
C GLY A 135 -15.63 -4.37 -1.93
N MET A 136 -14.41 -4.62 -2.38
CA MET A 136 -13.95 -5.98 -2.71
C MET A 136 -13.81 -6.83 -1.43
N GLY A 137 -14.38 -8.03 -1.43
CA GLY A 137 -14.40 -8.95 -0.30
C GLY A 137 -13.22 -9.92 -0.26
N TYR A 138 -13.34 -10.96 0.56
CA TYR A 138 -12.30 -11.98 0.74
C TYR A 138 -12.03 -12.79 -0.53
N GLY A 139 -13.04 -13.05 -1.36
CA GLY A 139 -12.84 -13.74 -2.65
C GLY A 139 -11.90 -12.97 -3.57
N ALA A 140 -12.17 -11.66 -3.74
CA ALA A 140 -11.31 -10.77 -4.52
C ALA A 140 -9.90 -10.63 -3.92
N LEU A 141 -9.77 -10.56 -2.58
CA LEU A 141 -8.48 -10.49 -1.89
C LEU A 141 -7.61 -11.73 -2.16
N ILE A 142 -8.18 -12.94 -2.08
CA ILE A 142 -7.44 -14.18 -2.35
C ILE A 142 -7.06 -14.27 -3.82
N VAL A 143 -7.96 -13.89 -4.74
CA VAL A 143 -7.66 -13.87 -6.18
C VAL A 143 -6.56 -12.85 -6.51
N ALA A 144 -6.61 -11.65 -5.93
CA ALA A 144 -5.56 -10.64 -6.09
C ALA A 144 -4.21 -11.16 -5.58
N SER A 145 -4.20 -11.81 -4.41
CA SER A 145 -3.00 -12.43 -3.85
C SER A 145 -2.48 -13.53 -4.77
N ALA A 146 -3.35 -14.41 -5.28
CA ALA A 146 -2.98 -15.44 -6.23
C ALA A 146 -2.32 -14.85 -7.49
N PHE A 147 -2.90 -13.81 -8.10
CA PHE A 147 -2.30 -13.16 -9.26
C PHE A 147 -0.94 -12.54 -8.97
N LEU A 148 -0.79 -11.87 -7.82
CA LEU A 148 0.50 -11.30 -7.40
C LEU A 148 1.57 -12.39 -7.23
N PHE A 149 1.22 -13.51 -6.59
CA PHE A 149 2.18 -14.59 -6.35
C PHE A 149 2.45 -15.45 -7.61
N LEU A 150 1.50 -15.56 -8.53
CA LEU A 150 1.73 -16.12 -9.86
C LEU A 150 2.66 -15.23 -10.68
N PHE A 151 2.45 -13.91 -10.64
CA PHE A 151 3.32 -12.93 -11.30
C PHE A 151 4.75 -12.99 -10.79
N THR A 152 4.94 -12.97 -9.46
CA THR A 152 6.28 -13.07 -8.85
C THR A 152 6.95 -14.42 -9.09
N GLN A 153 6.20 -15.51 -9.19
CA GLN A 153 6.74 -16.80 -9.66
C GLN A 153 7.20 -16.76 -11.12
N GLY A 154 6.47 -16.05 -11.98
CA GLY A 154 6.90 -15.79 -13.36
C GLY A 154 8.20 -14.97 -13.42
N ILE A 155 8.36 -13.99 -12.52
CA ILE A 155 9.61 -13.22 -12.38
C ILE A 155 10.77 -14.12 -11.91
N ALA A 156 10.53 -14.94 -10.89
CA ALA A 156 11.54 -15.88 -10.38
C ALA A 156 11.96 -16.89 -11.47
N ALA A 157 11.03 -17.38 -12.28
CA ALA A 157 11.32 -18.29 -13.39
C ALA A 157 12.20 -17.65 -14.48
N ARG A 158 12.22 -16.31 -14.61
CA ARG A 158 13.17 -15.60 -15.49
C ARG A 158 14.58 -15.44 -14.90
N GLY A 159 14.84 -15.97 -13.71
CA GLY A 159 16.15 -15.92 -13.06
C GLY A 159 16.35 -14.74 -12.10
N ALA A 160 15.30 -13.99 -11.77
CA ALA A 160 15.38 -12.98 -10.72
C ALA A 160 15.70 -13.63 -9.36
N ILE A 161 16.58 -13.02 -8.57
CA ILE A 161 16.99 -13.50 -7.23
C ILE A 161 17.35 -15.00 -7.25
N ASN A 162 18.18 -15.41 -8.22
CA ASN A 162 18.60 -16.80 -8.42
C ASN A 162 17.44 -17.81 -8.60
N GLY A 163 16.26 -17.36 -8.98
CA GLY A 163 15.06 -18.19 -9.14
C GLY A 163 14.35 -18.58 -7.85
N ASP A 164 14.67 -17.92 -6.73
CA ASP A 164 14.01 -18.15 -5.45
C ASP A 164 12.57 -17.59 -5.46
N VAL A 165 11.60 -18.51 -5.45
CA VAL A 165 10.17 -18.18 -5.48
C VAL A 165 9.70 -17.52 -4.19
N PHE A 166 10.25 -17.94 -3.04
CA PHE A 166 9.83 -17.41 -1.75
C PHE A 166 10.32 -15.97 -1.57
N VAL A 167 11.60 -15.72 -1.85
CA VAL A 167 12.18 -14.38 -1.72
C VAL A 167 11.57 -13.41 -2.73
N THR A 168 11.42 -13.82 -3.99
CA THR A 168 10.78 -12.99 -5.02
C THR A 168 9.32 -12.68 -4.68
N GLY A 169 8.58 -13.67 -4.15
CA GLY A 169 7.21 -13.50 -3.68
C GLY A 169 7.11 -12.55 -2.48
N ALA A 170 8.00 -12.69 -1.49
CA ALA A 170 8.03 -11.83 -0.31
C ALA A 170 8.33 -10.37 -0.69
N ILE A 171 9.31 -10.13 -1.58
CA ILE A 171 9.62 -8.79 -2.09
C ILE A 171 8.41 -8.22 -2.83
N GLY A 172 7.78 -9.00 -3.72
CA GLY A 172 6.59 -8.56 -4.44
C GLY A 172 5.41 -8.24 -3.52
N GLY A 173 5.19 -9.03 -2.47
CA GLY A 173 4.19 -8.79 -1.43
C GLY A 173 4.44 -7.50 -0.67
N VAL A 174 5.68 -7.27 -0.21
CA VAL A 174 6.06 -6.03 0.49
C VAL A 174 5.85 -4.82 -0.42
N ILE A 175 6.28 -4.89 -1.69
CA ILE A 175 6.07 -3.81 -2.65
C ILE A 175 4.57 -3.52 -2.81
N ALA A 176 3.74 -4.55 -3.03
CA ALA A 176 2.31 -4.37 -3.19
C ALA A 176 1.65 -3.73 -1.96
N VAL A 177 1.95 -4.22 -0.75
CA VAL A 177 1.41 -3.67 0.50
C VAL A 177 1.86 -2.23 0.72
N VAL A 178 3.14 -1.92 0.57
CA VAL A 178 3.66 -0.55 0.72
C VAL A 178 3.04 0.37 -0.33
N THR A 179 2.87 -0.08 -1.57
CA THR A 179 2.20 0.70 -2.61
C THR A 179 0.75 1.01 -2.26
N ILE A 180 -0.01 0.03 -1.77
CA ILE A 180 -1.43 0.20 -1.43
C ILE A 180 -1.63 1.05 -0.17
N PHE A 181 -0.83 0.85 0.88
CA PHE A 181 -1.07 1.52 2.17
C PHE A 181 -0.31 2.83 2.34
N VAL A 182 0.83 3.00 1.69
CA VAL A 182 1.67 4.21 1.82
C VAL A 182 1.53 5.07 0.59
N PHE A 183 1.91 4.54 -0.59
CA PHE A 183 1.98 5.37 -1.79
C PHE A 183 0.61 5.79 -2.32
N PHE A 184 -0.40 4.92 -2.27
CA PHE A 184 -1.72 5.22 -2.81
C PHE A 184 -2.44 6.36 -2.07
N PRO A 185 -2.54 6.39 -0.72
CA PRO A 185 -3.11 7.54 -0.01
C PRO A 185 -2.33 8.84 -0.25
N ILE A 186 -0.98 8.76 -0.31
CA ILE A 186 -0.13 9.91 -0.62
C ILE A 186 -0.45 10.44 -2.03
N ALA A 187 -0.54 9.55 -3.03
CA ALA A 187 -0.89 9.93 -4.39
C ALA A 187 -2.29 10.55 -4.47
N LYS A 188 -3.29 9.97 -3.78
CA LYS A 188 -4.65 10.55 -3.69
C LYS A 188 -4.64 11.94 -3.06
N MET A 189 -3.87 12.14 -1.99
CA MET A 189 -3.71 13.43 -1.34
C MET A 189 -3.05 14.46 -2.27
N LEU A 190 -2.03 14.05 -3.03
CA LEU A 190 -1.37 14.93 -4.01
C LEU A 190 -2.30 15.26 -5.19
N LEU A 191 -3.05 14.29 -5.71
CA LEU A 191 -4.03 14.52 -6.79
C LEU A 191 -5.15 15.47 -6.35
N ALA A 192 -5.56 15.43 -5.08
CA ALA A 192 -6.53 16.37 -4.54
C ALA A 192 -6.05 17.84 -4.62
N ALA A 193 -4.74 18.08 -4.65
CA ALA A 193 -4.20 19.43 -4.80
C ALA A 193 -4.51 20.06 -6.18
N PHE A 194 -4.80 19.24 -7.20
CA PHE A 194 -5.13 19.68 -8.57
C PHE A 194 -6.62 19.89 -8.82
N VAL A 195 -7.48 19.54 -7.85
CA VAL A 195 -8.94 19.64 -7.98
C VAL A 195 -9.40 21.06 -7.63
N THR A 196 -10.23 21.65 -8.48
CA THR A 196 -10.89 22.95 -8.25
C THR A 196 -12.16 22.78 -7.42
N GLU A 197 -12.69 23.88 -6.87
CA GLU A 197 -13.96 23.85 -6.10
C GLU A 197 -15.16 23.37 -6.93
N GLU A 198 -15.07 23.49 -8.27
CA GLU A 198 -16.08 23.02 -9.23
C GLU A 198 -15.81 21.58 -9.74
N GLY A 199 -14.80 20.89 -9.21
CA GLY A 199 -14.48 19.50 -9.58
C GLY A 199 -13.63 19.34 -10.86
N GLY A 200 -13.17 20.42 -11.47
CA GLY A 200 -12.23 20.40 -12.59
C GLY A 200 -10.78 20.15 -12.16
N HIS A 201 -9.92 19.75 -13.09
CA HIS A 201 -8.47 19.70 -12.87
C HIS A 201 -7.80 20.92 -13.49
N SER A 202 -7.10 21.73 -12.69
CA SER A 202 -6.34 22.85 -13.23
C SER A 202 -4.94 22.94 -12.64
N VAL A 203 -3.96 22.95 -13.53
CA VAL A 203 -2.54 23.12 -13.19
C VAL A 203 -2.29 24.54 -12.65
N VAL A 204 -3.08 25.52 -13.10
CA VAL A 204 -2.96 26.91 -12.64
C VAL A 204 -3.33 27.06 -11.17
N VAL A 205 -4.39 26.39 -10.69
CA VAL A 205 -4.76 26.41 -9.27
C VAL A 205 -3.75 25.66 -8.42
N PHE A 206 -3.15 24.59 -8.94
CA PHE A 206 -2.02 23.95 -8.27
C PHE A 206 -0.83 24.92 -8.13
N LEU A 207 -0.45 25.63 -9.20
CA LEU A 207 0.67 26.58 -9.16
C LEU A 207 0.40 27.75 -8.20
N SER A 208 -0.82 28.29 -8.17
CA SER A 208 -1.16 29.37 -7.24
C SER A 208 -1.14 28.91 -5.77
N LYS A 209 -1.60 27.69 -5.48
CA LYS A 209 -1.51 27.08 -4.14
C LYS A 209 -0.06 26.75 -3.76
N PHE A 210 0.72 26.24 -4.70
CA PHE A 210 2.09 25.79 -4.45
C PHE A 210 3.04 26.97 -4.22
N PHE A 211 2.93 28.04 -5.01
CA PHE A 211 3.76 29.25 -4.89
C PHE A 211 3.14 30.33 -4.01
N ASP A 212 2.23 29.96 -3.10
CA ASP A 212 1.64 30.90 -2.16
C ASP A 212 2.71 31.52 -1.24
N ASP A 213 2.64 32.83 -1.03
CA ASP A 213 3.56 33.59 -0.19
C ASP A 213 3.58 33.08 1.26
N ARG A 214 2.51 32.44 1.74
CA ARG A 214 2.48 31.80 3.07
C ARG A 214 3.42 30.60 3.15
N ILE A 215 3.73 29.95 2.04
CA ILE A 215 4.63 28.80 1.97
C ILE A 215 6.07 29.26 1.74
N TRP A 216 6.29 30.09 0.72
CA TRP A 216 7.63 30.43 0.22
C TRP A 216 8.08 31.87 0.50
N GLY A 217 7.19 32.73 0.97
CA GLY A 217 7.46 34.16 1.15
C GLY A 217 8.63 34.43 2.09
N LEU A 218 9.47 35.40 1.72
CA LEU A 218 10.65 35.82 2.49
C LEU A 218 10.36 37.05 3.36
N GLY A 219 9.11 37.20 3.84
CA GLY A 219 8.66 38.36 4.61
C GLY A 219 9.48 38.63 5.87
N CYS A 220 10.23 37.65 6.37
CA CYS A 220 11.18 37.82 7.48
C CYS A 220 12.35 38.76 7.19
N LEU A 221 12.70 39.00 5.93
CA LEU A 221 13.73 39.97 5.57
C LEU A 221 13.22 41.42 5.69
N SER A 222 11.90 41.63 5.64
CA SER A 222 11.25 42.94 5.69
C SER A 222 10.49 43.21 7.00
N GLY A 223 10.73 42.42 8.05
CA GLY A 223 10.09 42.57 9.37
C GLY A 223 8.74 41.84 9.56
N ALA A 224 8.30 41.05 8.58
CA ALA A 224 7.16 40.15 8.69
C ALA A 224 7.60 38.70 9.03
N ARG A 225 6.73 37.69 8.87
CA ARG A 225 7.07 36.27 9.12
C ARG A 225 7.58 35.61 7.83
N CYS A 226 8.58 34.72 7.91
CA CYS A 226 8.92 33.87 6.76
C CYS A 226 7.77 32.88 6.50
N GLY A 227 7.66 32.42 5.26
CA GLY A 227 6.80 31.31 4.87
C GLY A 227 7.16 30.02 5.61
N VAL A 228 6.17 29.12 5.69
CA VAL A 228 6.27 27.87 6.45
C VAL A 228 7.44 26.99 5.98
N ALA A 229 7.77 27.01 4.68
CA ALA A 229 8.86 26.21 4.13
C ALA A 229 10.22 26.62 4.71
N TRP A 230 10.51 27.93 4.76
CA TRP A 230 11.78 28.45 5.29
C TRP A 230 11.91 28.24 6.79
N ASN A 231 10.84 28.47 7.56
CA ASN A 231 10.85 28.20 9.01
C ASN A 231 11.10 26.72 9.30
N SER A 232 10.42 25.83 8.57
CA SER A 232 10.56 24.38 8.74
C SER A 232 11.94 23.89 8.33
N LEU A 233 12.50 24.42 7.23
CA LEU A 233 13.84 24.09 6.77
C LEU A 233 14.91 24.53 7.79
N PHE A 234 14.83 25.78 8.27
CA PHE A 234 15.76 26.28 9.28
C PHE A 234 15.69 25.45 10.56
N LEU A 235 14.47 25.15 11.04
CA LEU A 235 14.27 24.31 12.21
C LEU A 235 14.83 22.89 12.01
N ALA A 236 14.57 22.28 10.86
CA ALA A 236 15.06 20.93 10.53
C ALA A 236 16.60 20.87 10.48
N VAL A 237 17.25 21.89 9.89
CA VAL A 237 18.72 21.97 9.83
C VAL A 237 19.30 22.15 11.23
N LEU A 238 18.78 23.09 12.02
CA LEU A 238 19.27 23.37 13.37
C LEU A 238 19.10 22.14 14.27
N VAL A 239 17.91 21.53 14.28
CA VAL A 239 17.64 20.30 15.05
C VAL A 239 18.49 19.14 14.54
N GLY A 240 18.65 18.98 13.23
CA GLY A 240 19.46 17.93 12.62
C GLY A 240 20.94 18.02 13.02
N VAL A 241 21.53 19.22 12.96
CA VAL A 241 22.93 19.45 13.37
C VAL A 241 23.11 19.22 14.86
N LEU A 242 22.26 19.80 15.71
CA LEU A 242 22.38 19.67 17.17
C LEU A 242 22.16 18.22 17.63
N SER A 243 21.15 17.53 17.09
CA SER A 243 20.87 16.13 17.43
C SER A 243 21.96 15.18 16.94
N THR A 244 22.55 15.42 15.77
CA THR A 244 23.68 14.63 15.26
C THR A 244 24.92 14.84 16.13
N ALA A 245 25.24 16.08 16.51
CA ALA A 245 26.37 16.38 17.36
C ALA A 245 26.22 15.72 18.74
N LEU A 246 25.07 15.88 19.40
CA LEU A 246 24.79 15.25 20.69
C LEU A 246 24.75 13.72 20.58
N GLY A 247 24.09 13.19 19.54
CA GLY A 247 24.02 11.75 19.28
C GLY A 247 25.39 11.11 19.08
N LEU A 248 26.30 11.80 18.37
CA LEU A 248 27.69 11.38 18.19
C LEU A 248 28.44 11.33 19.52
N VAL A 249 28.31 12.37 20.36
CA VAL A 249 28.92 12.38 21.70
C VAL A 249 28.42 11.21 22.54
N PHE A 250 27.11 10.98 22.61
CA PHE A 250 26.54 9.86 23.36
C PHE A 250 26.97 8.49 22.80
N ALA A 251 27.00 8.34 21.47
CA ALA A 251 27.45 7.10 20.84
C ALA A 251 28.92 6.79 21.17
N LEU A 252 29.81 7.79 21.15
CA LEU A 252 31.22 7.63 21.51
C LEU A 252 31.40 7.29 23.00
N VAL A 253 30.65 7.93 23.90
CA VAL A 253 30.69 7.61 25.34
C VAL A 253 30.27 6.16 25.59
N LEU A 254 29.15 5.73 25.00
CA LEU A 254 28.61 4.38 25.19
C LEU A 254 29.53 3.30 24.62
N THR A 255 30.11 3.53 23.44
CA THR A 255 30.93 2.54 22.72
C THR A 255 32.39 2.52 23.17
N ARG A 256 32.99 3.67 23.52
CA ARG A 256 34.44 3.76 23.78
C ARG A 256 34.87 4.11 25.21
N SER A 257 34.06 4.78 26.04
CA SER A 257 34.57 5.36 27.31
C SER A 257 34.50 4.45 28.55
N GLY A 258 34.13 3.16 28.41
CA GLY A 258 34.03 2.26 29.57
C GLY A 258 33.02 2.69 30.67
N PHE A 259 32.07 3.59 30.34
CA PHE A 259 31.14 4.18 31.31
C PHE A 259 30.35 3.14 32.13
N ARG A 260 30.19 3.37 33.45
CA ARG A 260 29.58 2.41 34.39
C ARG A 260 28.06 2.29 34.27
N PHE A 261 27.37 3.36 33.84
CA PHE A 261 25.90 3.42 33.77
C PHE A 261 25.36 3.36 32.33
N LYS A 262 26.04 2.65 31.41
CA LYS A 262 25.64 2.54 29.99
C LYS A 262 24.19 2.08 29.80
N ARG A 263 23.70 1.18 30.65
CA ARG A 263 22.34 0.63 30.57
C ARG A 263 21.27 1.69 30.87
N SER A 264 21.48 2.52 31.89
CA SER A 264 20.58 3.62 32.23
C SER A 264 20.60 4.71 31.16
N LEU A 265 21.78 5.06 30.65
CA LEU A 265 21.91 6.05 29.58
C LEU A 265 21.19 5.60 28.29
N ARG A 266 21.33 4.32 27.91
CA ARG A 266 20.60 3.75 26.77
C ARG A 266 19.08 3.76 26.96
N ALA A 267 18.60 3.51 28.18
CA ALA A 267 17.17 3.56 28.47
C ALA A 267 16.61 4.98 28.32
N ILE A 268 17.31 6.00 28.85
CA ILE A 268 16.91 7.41 28.74
C ILE A 268 16.85 7.86 27.27
N THR A 269 17.77 7.40 26.41
CA THR A 269 17.76 7.76 24.98
C THR A 269 16.60 7.16 24.17
N VAL A 270 16.02 6.05 24.62
CA VAL A 270 14.90 5.39 23.92
C VAL A 270 13.55 5.90 24.44
N LEU A 271 13.50 6.44 25.66
CA LEU A 271 12.28 6.92 26.29
C LEU A 271 11.47 7.90 25.42
N PRO A 272 12.08 8.90 24.73
CA PRO A 272 11.34 9.85 23.90
C PRO A 272 10.59 9.22 22.72
N ILE A 273 11.02 8.03 22.27
CA ILE A 273 10.40 7.31 21.16
C ILE A 273 9.07 6.67 21.59
N ILE A 274 8.95 6.30 22.86
CA ILE A 274 7.76 5.66 23.43
C ILE A 274 6.78 6.72 23.95
N THR A 275 7.27 7.86 24.41
CA THR A 275 6.40 8.93 24.93
C THR A 275 5.57 9.55 23.80
N PRO A 276 4.23 9.67 23.96
CA PRO A 276 3.38 10.32 22.97
C PRO A 276 3.86 11.76 22.71
N PRO A 277 3.83 12.22 21.44
CA PRO A 277 4.35 13.54 21.08
C PRO A 277 3.64 14.68 21.82
N PHE A 278 2.36 14.49 22.16
CA PHE A 278 1.57 15.45 22.92
C PHE A 278 2.14 15.73 24.32
N VAL A 279 2.60 14.70 25.02
CA VAL A 279 3.14 14.83 26.39
C VAL A 279 4.44 15.64 26.37
N ILE A 280 5.31 15.38 25.39
CA ILE A 280 6.54 16.15 25.20
C ILE A 280 6.21 17.62 24.93
N GLY A 281 5.21 17.90 24.09
CA GLY A 281 4.77 19.26 23.79
C GLY A 281 4.31 20.03 25.03
N LEU A 282 3.45 19.43 25.86
CA LEU A 282 3.01 20.04 27.12
C LEU A 282 4.16 20.27 28.09
N ALA A 283 5.08 19.31 28.22
CA ALA A 283 6.24 19.46 29.09
C ALA A 283 7.11 20.64 28.68
N ILE A 284 7.37 20.83 27.37
CA ILE A 284 8.12 21.97 26.84
C ILE A 284 7.37 23.28 27.11
N ILE A 285 6.05 23.33 26.92
CA ILE A 285 5.23 24.53 27.20
C ILE A 285 5.24 24.87 28.70
N LEU A 286 5.16 23.88 29.59
CA LEU A 286 5.23 24.13 31.03
C LEU A 286 6.63 24.57 31.49
N LEU A 287 7.68 24.16 30.77
CA LEU A 287 9.04 24.55 31.09
C LEU A 287 9.40 25.94 30.55
N PHE A 288 9.03 26.22 29.30
CA PHE A 288 9.45 27.40 28.52
C PHE A 288 8.31 28.34 28.10
N GLY A 289 7.07 28.08 28.51
CA GLY A 289 5.93 28.95 28.25
C GLY A 289 5.99 30.27 29.01
N LEU A 290 4.97 31.11 28.86
CA LEU A 290 4.91 32.46 29.46
C LEU A 290 5.06 32.47 30.99
N SER A 291 4.54 31.45 31.67
CA SER A 291 4.69 31.24 33.12
C SER A 291 5.48 29.97 33.43
N GLY A 292 6.31 29.52 32.49
CA GLY A 292 7.09 28.30 32.63
C GLY A 292 8.26 28.49 33.58
N THR A 293 8.66 27.41 34.25
CA THR A 293 9.67 27.45 35.32
C THR A 293 11.02 28.02 34.86
N VAL A 294 11.45 27.70 33.63
CA VAL A 294 12.72 28.23 33.10
C VAL A 294 12.56 29.68 32.66
N THR A 295 11.43 30.03 32.05
CA THR A 295 11.16 31.41 31.59
C THR A 295 11.13 32.40 32.75
N THR A 296 10.43 32.07 33.83
CA THR A 296 10.38 32.93 35.03
C THR A 296 11.75 33.01 35.70
N TRP A 297 12.45 31.88 35.81
CA TRP A 297 13.81 31.85 36.38
C TRP A 297 14.79 32.74 35.61
N VAL A 298 14.74 32.75 34.27
CA VAL A 298 15.58 33.64 33.45
C VAL A 298 15.15 35.10 33.55
N ALA A 299 13.85 35.37 33.69
CA ALA A 299 13.34 36.74 33.83
C ALA A 299 13.72 37.39 35.17
N ASP A 300 13.95 36.59 36.20
CA ASP A 300 14.35 37.03 37.53
C ASP A 300 15.88 37.24 37.70
N LEU A 301 16.69 36.83 36.71
CA LEU A 301 18.15 37.04 36.65
C LEU A 301 18.52 38.43 36.10
#